data_AF-A0A2D0HI74-F1
#
_entry.id   AF-A0A2D0HI74-F1
#
_cell.length_a   1.000
_cell.length_b   1.000
_cell.length_c   1.000
_cell.angle_alpha   90.00
_cell.angle_beta   90.00
_cell.angle_gamma   90.00
#
_symmetry.space_group_name_H-M   'P 1'
#
loop_
_entity.id
_entity.type
_entity.pdbx_description
1 polymer ?
#
loop_
_entity_poly.entity_id
_entity_poly.type
_entity_poly.pdbx_seq_one_letter_code
_entity_poly.pdbx_strand_id
1 'polypeptide(L)'
;MKNILSIGWNNWLKRHKESVLLFDSIAAANEIALMLNGQWDGCNGVIVASSDEVAVNTAAKLLQATWCYQGASKAVLDRVTTNEILRRYAIGERNFVNANLRCAVLASVKLSEINLSYASLSWANLSQANLSKADLPAADLSQANLSGADFSKAYLMRANLSEADLQQASLQGANLSNANLSEVNLTGADLTGANLSLADLRGANFHLCNLSGANLTGAKIIESDLAFARQ
;
A
#
# COMPACT_ATOMS: atom_id res chain seq x y z
N MET A 1 -28.60 37.57 34.76
CA MET A 1 -28.44 37.04 33.38
C MET A 1 -27.04 36.39 33.34
N LYS A 2 -26.79 35.09 33.57
CA LYS A 2 -27.19 33.88 32.80
C LYS A 2 -27.24 34.18 31.28
N ASN A 3 -26.57 33.48 30.37
CA ASN A 3 -26.00 32.12 30.41
C ASN A 3 -25.30 31.79 29.05
N ILE A 4 -24.31 30.87 29.08
CA ILE A 4 -24.03 29.78 28.08
C ILE A 4 -23.59 30.25 26.66
N LEU A 5 -22.34 30.06 26.20
CA LEU A 5 -21.78 28.80 25.68
C LEU A 5 -20.24 28.85 25.63
N SER A 6 -19.58 28.41 26.71
CA SER A 6 -18.36 27.61 26.58
C SER A 6 -18.81 26.18 26.33
N ILE A 7 -18.66 25.65 25.10
CA ILE A 7 -18.65 24.23 24.71
C ILE A 7 -18.68 24.24 23.17
N GLY A 8 -17.67 23.68 22.48
CA GLY A 8 -17.91 23.28 21.09
C GLY A 8 -16.75 23.13 20.12
N TRP A 9 -15.53 23.61 20.40
CA TRP A 9 -14.49 23.61 19.33
C TRP A 9 -13.26 22.74 19.61
N ASN A 10 -12.98 22.37 20.87
CA ASN A 10 -11.82 21.54 21.22
C ASN A 10 -12.13 20.04 21.41
N ASN A 11 -13.32 19.57 21.05
CA ASN A 11 -13.74 18.17 21.23
C ASN A 11 -14.14 17.44 19.93
N TRP A 12 -14.06 18.07 18.75
CA TRP A 12 -14.56 17.48 17.49
C TRP A 12 -13.47 16.89 16.57
N LEU A 13 -12.32 16.50 17.14
CA LEU A 13 -11.41 15.53 16.54
C LEU A 13 -10.78 14.67 17.65
N LYS A 14 -11.62 14.13 18.56
CA LYS A 14 -11.20 12.91 19.25
C LYS A 14 -11.12 11.83 18.17
N ARG A 15 -9.90 11.63 17.65
CA ARG A 15 -9.52 10.50 16.82
C ARG A 15 -10.14 9.25 17.46
N HIS A 16 -11.11 8.64 16.80
CA HIS A 16 -11.42 7.26 17.11
C HIS A 16 -10.27 6.47 16.48
N LYS A 17 -9.20 6.31 17.26
CA LYS A 17 -8.05 5.48 16.89
C LYS A 17 -8.55 4.05 16.82
N GLU A 18 -8.98 3.66 15.64
CA GLU A 18 -9.42 2.30 15.36
C GLU A 18 -8.22 1.37 15.40
N SER A 19 -8.31 0.34 16.23
CA SER A 19 -7.25 -0.63 16.40
C SER A 19 -7.35 -1.70 15.33
N VAL A 20 -6.38 -1.75 14.41
CA VAL A 20 -6.30 -2.81 13.41
C VAL A 20 -5.35 -3.89 13.88
N LEU A 21 -5.88 -5.11 14.00
CA LEU A 21 -5.12 -6.33 14.25
C LEU A 21 -4.87 -7.03 12.92
N LEU A 22 -3.62 -7.37 12.62
CA LEU A 22 -3.23 -8.03 11.38
C LEU A 22 -2.92 -9.50 11.61
N PHE A 23 -3.53 -10.38 10.83
CA PHE A 23 -3.39 -11.83 10.93
C PHE A 23 -2.60 -12.41 9.76
N ASP A 24 -2.03 -13.59 9.93
CA ASP A 24 -1.29 -14.32 8.88
C ASP A 24 -2.19 -14.86 7.75
N SER A 25 -3.51 -14.93 7.96
CA SER A 25 -4.46 -15.38 6.93
C SER A 25 -5.81 -14.67 7.01
N ILE A 26 -6.52 -14.66 5.86
CA ILE A 26 -7.89 -14.18 5.75
C ILE A 26 -8.84 -14.99 6.64
N ALA A 27 -8.65 -16.32 6.68
CA ALA A 27 -9.46 -17.21 7.52
C ALA A 27 -9.34 -16.82 9.00
N ALA A 28 -8.11 -16.62 9.49
CA ALA A 28 -7.86 -16.19 10.87
C ALA A 28 -8.48 -14.81 11.16
N ALA A 29 -8.34 -13.84 10.26
CA ALA A 29 -8.92 -12.52 10.44
C ALA A 29 -10.45 -12.55 10.49
N ASN A 30 -11.09 -13.33 9.61
CA ASN A 30 -12.55 -13.46 9.57
C ASN A 30 -13.10 -14.11 10.85
N GLU A 31 -12.45 -15.18 11.33
CA GLU A 31 -12.87 -15.86 12.55
C GLU A 31 -12.64 -14.99 13.80
N ILE A 32 -11.53 -14.25 13.85
CA ILE A 32 -11.20 -13.37 14.99
C ILE A 32 -12.07 -12.12 15.02
N ALA A 33 -12.47 -11.58 13.86
CA ALA A 33 -13.43 -10.48 13.80
C ALA A 33 -14.73 -10.82 14.55
N LEU A 34 -15.23 -12.04 14.35
CA LEU A 34 -16.42 -12.53 15.03
C LEU A 34 -16.20 -12.68 16.54
N MET A 35 -15.04 -13.20 16.95
CA MET A 35 -14.70 -13.41 18.38
C MET A 35 -14.48 -12.11 19.15
N LEU A 36 -13.85 -11.11 18.53
CA LEU A 36 -13.50 -9.84 19.18
C LEU A 36 -14.58 -8.77 19.01
N ASN A 37 -15.73 -9.12 18.40
CA ASN A 37 -16.74 -8.15 17.99
C ASN A 37 -16.11 -7.00 17.16
N GLY A 38 -15.13 -7.37 16.33
CA GLY A 38 -14.40 -6.48 15.43
C GLY A 38 -14.97 -6.53 14.02
N GLN A 39 -14.74 -5.47 13.27
CA GLN A 39 -15.08 -5.41 11.86
C GLN A 39 -13.91 -5.99 11.04
N TRP A 40 -14.13 -7.15 10.41
CA TRP A 40 -13.19 -7.68 9.43
C TRP A 40 -13.06 -6.70 8.26
N ASP A 41 -11.83 -6.44 7.83
CA ASP A 41 -11.55 -5.47 6.78
C ASP A 41 -11.66 -6.01 5.35
N GLY A 42 -12.01 -7.30 5.19
CA GLY A 42 -12.07 -7.99 3.91
C GLY A 42 -10.74 -8.63 3.47
N CYS A 43 -9.69 -8.50 4.29
CA CYS A 43 -8.35 -9.00 4.04
C CYS A 43 -7.86 -9.79 5.27
N ASN A 44 -6.73 -9.40 5.86
CA ASN A 44 -6.22 -10.04 7.08
C ASN A 44 -6.28 -9.08 8.29
N GLY A 45 -7.05 -8.00 8.20
CA GLY A 45 -7.19 -7.01 9.26
C GLY A 45 -8.53 -7.14 10.00
N VAL A 46 -8.51 -6.93 11.30
CA VAL A 46 -9.72 -6.78 12.12
C VAL A 46 -9.66 -5.44 12.84
N ILE A 47 -10.63 -4.58 12.56
CA ILE A 47 -10.82 -3.32 13.23
C ILE A 47 -11.60 -3.57 14.52
N VAL A 48 -10.98 -3.32 15.68
CA VAL A 48 -11.64 -3.38 16.98
C VAL A 48 -11.73 -1.98 17.58
N ALA A 49 -12.91 -1.61 18.09
CA ALA A 49 -13.16 -0.32 18.72
C ALA A 49 -12.31 -0.11 19.99
N SER A 50 -11.93 -1.21 20.64
CA SER A 50 -10.99 -1.26 21.76
C SER A 50 -10.29 -2.62 21.76
N SER A 51 -8.97 -2.63 21.58
CA SER A 51 -8.19 -3.87 21.69
C SER A 51 -7.83 -4.11 23.16
N ASP A 52 -8.57 -4.97 23.85
CA ASP A 52 -8.04 -5.61 25.06
C ASP A 52 -7.01 -6.65 24.61
N GLU A 53 -5.74 -6.39 24.90
CA GLU A 53 -4.61 -7.26 24.55
C GLU A 53 -4.81 -8.70 25.05
N VAL A 54 -5.50 -8.90 26.18
CA VAL A 54 -5.83 -10.22 26.71
C VAL A 54 -6.86 -10.91 25.82
N ALA A 55 -7.92 -10.21 25.42
CA ALA A 55 -8.96 -10.76 24.54
C ALA A 55 -8.37 -11.13 23.17
N VAL A 56 -7.52 -10.25 22.62
CA VAL A 56 -6.81 -10.47 21.36
C VAL A 56 -5.89 -11.68 21.44
N ASN A 57 -5.05 -11.76 22.47
CA ASN A 57 -4.12 -12.88 22.64
C ASN A 57 -4.83 -14.20 22.91
N THR A 58 -6.02 -14.16 23.54
CA THR A 58 -6.83 -15.35 23.79
C THR A 58 -7.46 -15.86 22.49
N ALA A 59 -8.06 -14.96 21.69
CA ALA A 59 -8.63 -15.30 20.38
C ALA A 59 -7.57 -15.85 19.42
N ALA A 60 -6.39 -15.22 19.37
CA ALA A 60 -5.26 -15.67 18.55
C ALA A 60 -4.82 -17.11 18.90
N LYS A 61 -4.70 -17.42 20.19
CA LYS A 61 -4.34 -18.78 20.65
C LYS A 61 -5.39 -19.84 20.29
N LEU A 62 -6.67 -19.51 20.38
CA LEU A 62 -7.77 -20.44 20.08
C LEU A 62 -7.73 -20.90 18.62
N LEU A 63 -7.34 -20.01 17.72
CA LEU A 63 -7.37 -20.25 16.28
C LEU A 63 -6.01 -20.64 15.70
N GLN A 64 -5.00 -20.84 16.55
CA GLN A 64 -3.60 -21.00 16.14
C GLN A 64 -3.14 -19.89 15.18
N ALA A 65 -3.77 -18.73 15.28
CA ALA A 65 -3.50 -17.59 14.42
C ALA A 65 -2.32 -16.82 14.99
N THR A 66 -1.33 -16.54 14.14
CA THR A 66 -0.24 -15.63 14.47
C THR A 66 -0.58 -14.25 13.92
N TRP A 67 -0.48 -13.23 14.76
CA TRP A 67 -0.60 -11.84 14.30
C TRP A 67 0.79 -11.25 14.09
N CYS A 68 0.95 -10.44 13.05
CA CYS A 68 2.25 -9.85 12.72
C CYS A 68 2.53 -8.63 13.61
N TYR A 69 3.19 -8.85 14.74
CA TYR A 69 4.21 -7.96 15.28
C TYR A 69 5.12 -8.75 16.24
N GLN A 70 6.37 -8.97 15.86
CA GLN A 70 7.34 -9.66 16.72
C GLN A 70 7.66 -8.79 17.96
N GLY A 71 6.99 -9.07 19.07
CA GLY A 71 7.57 -8.93 20.41
C GLY A 71 7.58 -7.55 21.07
N ALA A 72 6.84 -6.55 20.59
CA ALA A 72 6.72 -5.29 21.32
C ALA A 72 5.25 -4.93 21.63
N SER A 73 4.99 -4.67 22.89
CA SER A 73 3.76 -4.03 23.36
C SER A 73 3.67 -2.63 22.76
N LYS A 74 2.63 -2.41 21.94
CA LYS A 74 2.28 -1.25 21.08
C LYS A 74 2.92 -1.19 19.69
N ALA A 75 2.08 -1.43 18.67
CA ALA A 75 1.37 -0.34 17.99
C ALA A 75 0.07 -0.86 17.34
N VAL A 76 -1.05 -0.30 17.76
CA VAL A 76 -2.26 -0.18 16.94
C VAL A 76 -1.90 0.74 15.77
N LEU A 77 -1.78 0.21 14.56
CA LEU A 77 -1.62 1.07 13.38
C LEU A 77 -2.98 1.72 13.10
N ASP A 78 -3.10 3.02 13.34
CA ASP A 78 -4.27 3.81 12.95
C ASP A 78 -4.43 3.69 11.42
N ARG A 79 -5.46 2.97 10.93
CA ARG A 79 -5.78 2.91 9.50
C ARG A 79 -6.18 4.29 9.02
N VAL A 80 -5.56 4.76 7.94
CA VAL A 80 -6.04 5.95 7.24
C VAL A 80 -7.09 5.49 6.24
N THR A 81 -8.35 5.87 6.44
CA THR A 81 -9.40 5.53 5.47
C THR A 81 -9.17 6.27 4.15
N THR A 82 -9.69 5.73 3.04
CA THR A 82 -9.70 6.43 1.75
C THR A 82 -10.25 7.85 1.87
N ASN A 83 -11.34 8.04 2.61
CA ASN A 83 -11.94 9.36 2.79
C ASN A 83 -11.01 10.31 3.55
N GLU A 84 -10.29 9.81 4.55
CA GLU A 84 -9.37 10.63 5.34
C GLU A 84 -8.15 11.06 4.53
N ILE A 85 -7.53 10.15 3.75
CA ILE A 85 -6.41 10.53 2.87
C ILE A 85 -6.86 11.54 1.82
N LEU A 86 -8.02 11.34 1.19
CA LEU A 86 -8.53 12.26 0.16
C LEU A 86 -8.87 13.63 0.75
N ARG A 87 -9.46 13.68 1.95
CA ARG A 87 -9.77 14.93 2.64
C ARG A 87 -8.50 15.70 3.00
N ARG A 88 -7.53 15.02 3.61
CA ARG A 88 -6.23 15.60 3.99
C ARG A 88 -5.46 16.07 2.76
N TYR A 89 -5.45 15.27 1.70
CA TYR A 89 -4.83 15.63 0.43
C TYR A 89 -5.48 16.88 -0.20
N ALA A 90 -6.82 16.98 -0.15
CA ALA A 90 -7.56 18.12 -0.68
C ALA A 90 -7.23 19.44 0.04
N ILE A 91 -6.87 19.41 1.33
CA ILE A 91 -6.45 20.60 2.08
C ILE A 91 -4.94 20.89 1.96
N GLY A 92 -4.23 20.18 1.08
CA GLY A 92 -2.82 20.43 0.77
C GLY A 92 -1.84 19.54 1.53
N GLU A 93 -2.30 18.62 2.37
CA GLU A 93 -1.40 17.66 3.00
C GLU A 93 -0.85 16.70 1.94
N ARG A 94 0.46 16.48 1.98
CA ARG A 94 1.15 15.53 1.09
C ARG A 94 1.86 14.43 1.85
N ASN A 95 2.07 14.60 3.15
CA ASN A 95 2.86 13.67 3.95
C ASN A 95 1.99 12.60 4.62
N PHE A 96 2.08 11.38 4.09
CA PHE A 96 1.41 10.17 4.57
C PHE A 96 2.43 9.03 4.77
N VAL A 97 3.64 9.39 5.21
CA VAL A 97 4.70 8.44 5.54
C VAL A 97 4.19 7.41 6.56
N ASN A 98 4.52 6.13 6.36
CA ASN A 98 4.06 4.99 7.17
C ASN A 98 2.53 4.79 7.21
N ALA A 99 1.76 5.42 6.31
CA ALA A 99 0.31 5.22 6.30
C ALA A 99 -0.04 3.75 6.05
N ASN A 100 -0.95 3.22 6.85
CA ASN A 100 -1.56 1.93 6.59
C ASN A 100 -2.78 2.12 5.68
N LEU A 101 -2.59 1.78 4.41
CA LEU A 101 -3.53 1.84 3.29
C LEU A 101 -3.69 0.46 2.63
N ARG A 102 -3.42 -0.62 3.38
CA ARG A 102 -3.63 -1.97 2.90
C ARG A 102 -5.09 -2.16 2.47
N CYS A 103 -5.29 -2.81 1.33
CA CYS A 103 -6.62 -3.03 0.74
C CYS A 103 -7.44 -1.73 0.54
N ALA A 104 -6.79 -0.56 0.54
CA ALA A 104 -7.49 0.70 0.30
C ALA A 104 -8.04 0.74 -1.13
N VAL A 105 -9.24 1.26 -1.27
CA VAL A 105 -9.83 1.54 -2.59
C VAL A 105 -9.47 2.98 -2.94
N LEU A 106 -8.53 3.13 -3.84
CA LEU A 106 -7.95 4.39 -4.33
C LEU A 106 -7.95 4.40 -5.87
N ALA A 107 -8.91 3.73 -6.51
CA ALA A 107 -9.03 3.71 -7.96
C ALA A 107 -9.31 5.13 -8.51
N SER A 108 -8.62 5.49 -9.59
CA SER A 108 -8.77 6.77 -10.32
C SER A 108 -8.55 8.04 -9.49
N VAL A 109 -7.97 7.93 -8.29
CA VAL A 109 -7.72 9.09 -7.44
C VAL A 109 -6.58 9.96 -7.99
N LYS A 110 -6.58 11.24 -7.61
CA LYS A 110 -5.50 12.18 -7.95
C LYS A 110 -4.65 12.43 -6.72
N LEU A 111 -3.50 11.76 -6.65
CA LEU A 111 -2.54 11.83 -5.55
C LEU A 111 -1.12 12.13 -6.05
N SER A 112 -0.99 12.91 -7.13
CA SER A 112 0.33 13.34 -7.63
C SER A 112 1.14 14.02 -6.52
N GLU A 113 2.46 13.79 -6.49
CA GLU A 113 3.36 14.40 -5.49
C GLU A 113 3.00 14.04 -4.02
N ILE A 114 2.20 12.98 -3.79
CA ILE A 114 1.98 12.45 -2.44
C ILE A 114 3.25 11.77 -1.93
N ASN A 115 3.52 11.92 -0.64
CA ASN A 115 4.54 11.16 0.06
C ASN A 115 3.90 10.01 0.84
N LEU A 116 4.11 8.81 0.33
CA LEU A 116 3.71 7.51 0.85
C LEU A 116 4.95 6.66 1.20
N SER A 117 6.07 7.28 1.55
CA SER A 117 7.28 6.55 1.95
C SER A 117 6.95 5.59 3.08
N TYR A 118 7.43 4.34 2.98
CA TYR A 118 7.17 3.29 3.96
C TYR A 118 5.69 2.94 4.21
N ALA A 119 4.76 3.42 3.37
CA ALA A 119 3.35 3.10 3.50
C ALA A 119 3.09 1.62 3.19
N SER A 120 2.09 1.04 3.86
CA SER A 120 1.56 -0.28 3.50
C SER A 120 0.37 -0.08 2.58
N LEU A 121 0.51 -0.52 1.33
CA LEU A 121 -0.45 -0.44 0.22
C LEU A 121 -0.68 -1.83 -0.40
N SER A 122 -0.24 -2.90 0.27
CA SER A 122 -0.42 -4.25 -0.24
C SER A 122 -1.91 -4.53 -0.45
N TRP A 123 -2.22 -5.20 -1.56
CA TRP A 123 -3.59 -5.47 -2.00
C TRP A 123 -4.48 -4.24 -2.26
N ALA A 124 -3.94 -3.02 -2.22
CA ALA A 124 -4.71 -1.83 -2.51
C ALA A 124 -5.14 -1.81 -3.98
N ASN A 125 -6.31 -1.24 -4.25
CA ASN A 125 -6.72 -0.92 -5.60
C ASN A 125 -6.38 0.54 -5.90
N LEU A 126 -5.32 0.78 -6.66
CA LEU A 126 -4.91 2.08 -7.17
C LEU A 126 -5.00 2.10 -8.71
N SER A 127 -5.86 1.26 -9.30
CA SER A 127 -6.04 1.24 -10.76
C SER A 127 -6.39 2.64 -11.28
N GLN A 128 -5.71 3.07 -12.34
CA GLN A 128 -5.84 4.38 -12.96
C GLN A 128 -5.57 5.58 -12.03
N ALA A 129 -5.00 5.36 -10.84
CA ALA A 129 -4.63 6.46 -9.95
C ALA A 129 -3.50 7.30 -10.57
N ASN A 130 -3.57 8.61 -10.37
CA ASN A 130 -2.45 9.49 -10.66
C ASN A 130 -1.56 9.60 -9.41
N LEU A 131 -0.40 8.95 -9.49
CA LEU A 131 0.70 8.96 -8.50
C LEU A 131 1.98 9.54 -9.13
N SER A 132 1.83 10.38 -10.16
CA SER A 132 2.97 11.02 -10.83
C SER A 132 3.79 11.81 -9.81
N LYS A 133 5.11 11.65 -9.88
CA LYS A 133 6.07 12.23 -8.94
C LYS A 133 5.83 11.90 -7.45
N ALA A 134 5.08 10.85 -7.12
CA ALA A 134 4.89 10.45 -5.74
C ALA A 134 6.21 9.94 -5.11
N ASP A 135 6.39 10.18 -3.81
CA ASP A 135 7.45 9.57 -3.02
C ASP A 135 6.93 8.27 -2.40
N LEU A 136 7.43 7.13 -2.86
CA LEU A 136 7.08 5.78 -2.39
C LEU A 136 8.32 4.93 -2.00
N PRO A 137 9.45 5.51 -1.51
CA PRO A 137 10.59 4.69 -1.16
C PRO A 137 10.23 3.71 -0.05
N ALA A 138 10.62 2.44 -0.23
CA ALA A 138 10.32 1.34 0.68
C ALA A 138 8.81 1.15 1.02
N ALA A 139 7.90 1.65 0.18
CA ALA A 139 6.48 1.34 0.30
C ALA A 139 6.21 -0.13 -0.06
N ASP A 140 5.25 -0.75 0.62
CA ASP A 140 4.77 -2.09 0.30
C ASP A 140 3.53 -2.00 -0.59
N LEU A 141 3.70 -2.24 -1.88
CA LEU A 141 2.67 -2.29 -2.93
C LEU A 141 2.46 -3.74 -3.41
N SER A 142 2.91 -4.75 -2.65
CA SER A 142 2.79 -6.15 -3.08
C SER A 142 1.34 -6.53 -3.33
N GLN A 143 1.11 -7.25 -4.44
CA GLN A 143 -0.21 -7.74 -4.85
C GLN A 143 -1.28 -6.62 -5.01
N ALA A 144 -0.85 -5.35 -5.14
CA ALA A 144 -1.75 -4.24 -5.42
C ALA A 144 -2.22 -4.27 -6.88
N ASN A 145 -3.45 -3.81 -7.12
CA ASN A 145 -3.92 -3.50 -8.46
C ASN A 145 -3.50 -2.06 -8.82
N LEU A 146 -2.52 -1.95 -9.70
CA LEU A 146 -1.93 -0.71 -10.21
C LEU A 146 -2.19 -0.52 -11.71
N SER A 147 -3.14 -1.28 -12.28
CA SER A 147 -3.42 -1.27 -13.72
C SER A 147 -3.79 0.13 -14.21
N GLY A 148 -3.10 0.60 -15.25
CA GLY A 148 -3.28 1.93 -15.83
C GLY A 148 -2.87 3.09 -14.91
N ALA A 149 -2.26 2.84 -13.75
CA ALA A 149 -1.81 3.91 -12.86
C ALA A 149 -0.68 4.74 -13.49
N ASP A 150 -0.63 6.02 -13.14
CA ASP A 150 0.44 6.93 -13.56
C ASP A 150 1.45 7.11 -12.43
N PHE A 151 2.61 6.50 -12.57
CA PHE A 151 3.81 6.65 -11.73
C PHE A 151 4.92 7.43 -12.44
N SER A 152 4.60 8.23 -13.46
CA SER A 152 5.60 8.99 -14.20
C SER A 152 6.44 9.84 -13.24
N LYS A 153 7.76 9.67 -13.29
CA LYS A 153 8.76 10.33 -12.42
C LYS A 153 8.58 10.08 -10.92
N ALA A 154 7.87 9.03 -10.50
CA ALA A 154 7.74 8.65 -9.10
C ALA A 154 9.05 8.06 -8.53
N TYR A 155 9.24 8.19 -7.22
CA TYR A 155 10.37 7.64 -6.48
C TYR A 155 9.95 6.35 -5.74
N LEU A 156 10.25 5.20 -6.33
CA LEU A 156 9.90 3.85 -5.85
C LEU A 156 11.13 3.05 -5.40
N MET A 157 12.22 3.74 -5.01
CA MET A 157 13.46 3.07 -4.61
C MET A 157 13.20 2.11 -3.44
N ARG A 158 13.62 0.85 -3.58
CA ARG A 158 13.39 -0.23 -2.59
C ARG A 158 11.91 -0.54 -2.30
N ALA A 159 10.97 -0.06 -3.10
CA ALA A 159 9.57 -0.44 -2.95
C ALA A 159 9.37 -1.94 -3.21
N ASN A 160 8.39 -2.53 -2.54
CA ASN A 160 7.96 -3.89 -2.80
C ASN A 160 6.73 -3.88 -3.71
N LEU A 161 6.88 -4.32 -4.95
CA LEU A 161 5.85 -4.43 -5.99
C LEU A 161 5.66 -5.90 -6.42
N SER A 162 6.10 -6.85 -5.60
CA SER A 162 5.99 -8.28 -5.94
C SER A 162 4.54 -8.66 -6.21
N GLU A 163 4.33 -9.42 -7.29
CA GLU A 163 3.01 -9.90 -7.73
C GLU A 163 1.97 -8.79 -7.97
N ALA A 164 2.39 -7.52 -8.08
CA ALA A 164 1.48 -6.42 -8.38
C ALA A 164 1.04 -6.45 -9.86
N ASP A 165 -0.16 -5.92 -10.13
CA ASP A 165 -0.67 -5.74 -11.49
C ASP A 165 -0.39 -4.31 -11.97
N LEU A 166 0.60 -4.13 -12.84
CA LEU A 166 0.99 -2.86 -13.47
C LEU A 166 0.63 -2.82 -14.96
N GLN A 167 -0.36 -3.62 -15.40
CA GLN A 167 -0.82 -3.59 -16.80
C GLN A 167 -1.12 -2.17 -17.27
N GLN A 168 -0.56 -1.78 -18.43
CA GLN A 168 -0.76 -0.46 -19.04
C GLN A 168 -0.39 0.74 -18.14
N ALA A 169 0.36 0.54 -17.05
CA ALA A 169 0.80 1.63 -16.18
C ALA A 169 1.88 2.49 -16.85
N SER A 170 1.90 3.78 -16.53
CA SER A 170 2.99 4.68 -16.93
C SER A 170 4.02 4.78 -15.81
N LEU A 171 5.26 4.38 -16.09
CA LEU A 171 6.41 4.45 -15.19
C LEU A 171 7.53 5.29 -15.82
N GLN A 172 7.20 6.18 -16.77
CA GLN A 172 8.15 7.00 -17.49
C GLN A 172 9.06 7.78 -16.55
N GLY A 173 10.37 7.55 -16.63
CA GLY A 173 11.36 8.19 -15.77
C GLY A 173 11.24 7.89 -14.27
N ALA A 174 10.48 6.87 -13.87
CA ALA A 174 10.36 6.48 -12.47
C ALA A 174 11.69 5.88 -11.95
N ASN A 175 11.97 6.07 -10.66
CA ASN A 175 13.12 5.46 -10.00
C ASN A 175 12.69 4.22 -9.20
N LEU A 176 12.92 3.04 -9.77
CA LEU A 176 12.65 1.72 -9.19
C LEU A 176 13.95 1.01 -8.75
N SER A 177 15.04 1.76 -8.50
CA SER A 177 16.30 1.14 -8.13
C SER A 177 16.18 0.32 -6.84
N ASN A 178 16.73 -0.89 -6.85
CA ASN A 178 16.62 -1.88 -5.78
C ASN A 178 15.16 -2.28 -5.41
N ALA A 179 14.16 -1.98 -6.23
CA ALA A 179 12.79 -2.41 -5.98
C ALA A 179 12.64 -3.93 -6.16
N ASN A 180 11.71 -4.52 -5.43
CA ASN A 180 11.27 -5.90 -5.68
C ASN A 180 10.08 -5.87 -6.64
N LEU A 181 10.25 -6.41 -7.83
CA LEU A 181 9.25 -6.53 -8.89
C LEU A 181 9.11 -8.02 -9.30
N SER A 182 9.37 -8.96 -8.38
CA SER A 182 9.22 -10.38 -8.68
C SER A 182 7.77 -10.71 -9.04
N GLU A 183 7.57 -11.50 -10.10
CA GLU A 183 6.24 -11.95 -10.56
C GLU A 183 5.26 -10.81 -10.89
N VAL A 184 5.77 -9.59 -11.13
CA VAL A 184 4.95 -8.44 -11.49
C VAL A 184 4.38 -8.56 -12.90
N ASN A 185 3.15 -8.09 -13.13
CA ASN A 185 2.59 -7.98 -14.47
C ASN A 185 2.81 -6.58 -15.04
N LEU A 186 3.72 -6.43 -16.01
CA LEU A 186 4.02 -5.18 -16.71
C LEU A 186 3.47 -5.18 -18.15
N THR A 187 2.45 -5.99 -18.45
CA THR A 187 1.94 -6.10 -19.82
C THR A 187 1.48 -4.75 -20.35
N GLY A 188 2.11 -4.28 -21.43
CA GLY A 188 1.84 -2.99 -22.06
C GLY A 188 2.23 -1.76 -21.23
N ALA A 189 2.98 -1.92 -20.13
CA ALA A 189 3.45 -0.79 -19.33
C ALA A 189 4.52 0.03 -20.08
N ASP A 190 4.61 1.31 -19.74
CA ASP A 190 5.61 2.24 -20.28
C ASP A 190 6.68 2.57 -19.24
N LEU A 191 7.86 1.96 -19.38
CA LEU A 191 9.03 2.18 -18.54
C LEU A 191 10.09 3.04 -19.23
N THR A 192 9.70 3.87 -20.21
CA THR A 192 10.65 4.73 -20.93
C THR A 192 11.49 5.56 -19.96
N GLY A 193 12.81 5.41 -20.02
CA GLY A 193 13.75 6.13 -19.16
C GLY A 193 13.71 5.77 -17.66
N ALA A 194 12.99 4.70 -17.27
CA ALA A 194 12.91 4.29 -15.87
C ALA A 194 14.26 3.74 -15.36
N ASN A 195 14.57 3.97 -14.08
CA ASN A 195 15.74 3.38 -13.44
C ASN A 195 15.36 2.11 -12.68
N LEU A 196 15.72 0.94 -13.22
CA LEU A 196 15.50 -0.39 -12.64
C LEU A 196 16.82 -1.00 -12.14
N SER A 197 17.86 -0.20 -11.91
CA SER A 197 19.16 -0.72 -11.49
C SER A 197 19.03 -1.55 -10.20
N LEU A 198 19.62 -2.75 -10.17
CA LEU A 198 19.57 -3.67 -9.04
C LEU A 198 18.15 -4.15 -8.64
N ALA A 199 17.13 -3.92 -9.47
CA ALA A 199 15.78 -4.40 -9.20
C ALA A 199 15.69 -5.93 -9.34
N ASP A 200 14.79 -6.55 -8.59
CA ASP A 200 14.46 -7.97 -8.73
C ASP A 200 13.25 -8.11 -9.67
N LEU A 201 13.44 -8.68 -10.86
CA LEU A 201 12.44 -8.83 -11.91
C LEU A 201 12.17 -10.31 -12.24
N ARG A 202 12.54 -11.23 -11.33
CA ARG A 202 12.35 -12.66 -11.56
C ARG A 202 10.87 -12.98 -11.75
N GLY A 203 10.52 -13.71 -12.81
CA GLY A 203 9.14 -14.03 -13.15
C GLY A 203 8.28 -12.85 -13.63
N ALA A 204 8.84 -11.66 -13.82
CA ALA A 204 8.08 -10.51 -14.32
C ALA A 204 7.61 -10.74 -15.78
N ASN A 205 6.37 -10.32 -16.07
CA ASN A 205 5.80 -10.38 -17.42
C ASN A 205 5.95 -9.03 -18.13
N PHE A 206 6.75 -8.99 -19.20
CA PHE A 206 7.03 -7.80 -20.01
C PHE A 206 6.32 -7.75 -21.36
N HIS A 207 5.26 -8.55 -21.56
CA HIS A 207 4.58 -8.60 -22.86
C HIS A 207 4.14 -7.19 -23.33
N LEU A 208 4.59 -6.75 -24.51
CA LEU A 208 4.31 -5.42 -25.07
C LEU A 208 4.79 -4.23 -24.22
N CYS A 209 5.65 -4.45 -23.24
CA CYS A 209 6.24 -3.40 -22.42
C CYS A 209 7.21 -2.54 -23.26
N ASN A 210 7.22 -1.22 -23.00
CA ASN A 210 8.22 -0.31 -23.55
C ASN A 210 9.33 -0.05 -22.52
N LEU A 211 10.57 -0.44 -22.85
CA LEU A 211 11.75 -0.28 -22.00
C LEU A 211 12.76 0.72 -22.58
N SER A 212 12.39 1.53 -23.58
CA SER A 212 13.34 2.42 -24.23
C SER A 212 14.03 3.37 -23.26
N GLY A 213 15.36 3.30 -23.22
CA GLY A 213 16.19 4.09 -22.31
C GLY A 213 16.12 3.69 -20.83
N ALA A 214 15.48 2.57 -20.48
CA ALA A 214 15.44 2.08 -19.11
C ALA A 214 16.82 1.55 -18.67
N ASN A 215 17.20 1.83 -17.42
CA ASN A 215 18.45 1.33 -16.85
C ASN A 215 18.22 0.01 -16.10
N LEU A 216 18.66 -1.10 -16.67
CA LEU A 216 18.56 -2.45 -16.07
C LEU A 216 19.87 -2.93 -15.42
N THR A 217 20.83 -2.04 -15.16
CA THR A 217 22.16 -2.42 -14.65
C THR A 217 22.04 -3.21 -13.34
N GLY A 218 22.51 -4.46 -13.36
CA GLY A 218 22.49 -5.37 -12.20
C GLY A 218 21.10 -5.86 -11.78
N ALA A 219 20.06 -5.63 -12.59
CA ALA A 219 18.73 -6.17 -12.34
C ALA A 219 18.74 -7.71 -12.48
N LYS A 220 17.94 -8.40 -11.65
CA LYS A 220 17.80 -9.87 -11.68
C LYS A 220 16.63 -10.24 -12.58
N ILE A 221 16.92 -10.85 -13.73
CA ILE A 221 15.94 -11.04 -14.82
C ILE A 221 15.75 -12.56 -15.12
N ILE A 222 16.15 -13.43 -14.21
CA ILE A 222 16.04 -14.89 -14.40
C ILE A 222 14.55 -15.25 -14.46
N GLU A 223 14.14 -16.02 -15.47
CA GLU A 223 12.75 -16.45 -15.73
C GLU A 223 11.76 -15.34 -16.16
N SER A 224 12.20 -14.13 -16.48
CA SER A 224 11.29 -13.13 -17.07
C SER A 224 11.14 -13.29 -18.57
N ASP A 225 9.92 -13.15 -19.10
CA ASP A 225 9.64 -13.21 -20.54
C ASP A 225 10.00 -11.88 -21.22
N LEU A 226 11.28 -11.73 -21.59
CA LEU A 226 11.76 -10.58 -22.36
C LEU A 226 11.44 -10.68 -23.86
N ALA A 227 10.85 -11.77 -24.35
CA ALA A 227 10.76 -12.05 -25.80
C ALA A 227 9.94 -11.02 -26.59
N PHE A 228 9.15 -10.18 -25.90
CA PHE A 228 8.26 -9.20 -26.51
C PHE A 228 8.44 -7.77 -25.98
N ALA A 229 9.48 -7.50 -25.19
CA ALA A 229 9.75 -6.15 -24.72
C ALA A 229 10.37 -5.31 -25.84
N ARG A 230 9.82 -4.11 -26.11
CA ARG A 230 10.44 -3.16 -27.04
C ARG A 230 11.55 -2.41 -26.30
N GLN A 231 12.78 -2.56 -26.77
CA GLN A 231 13.97 -1.86 -26.28
C GLN A 231 14.19 -0.59 -27.11
#